data_AF-A0A962V677-F1
#
_entry.id   AF-A0A962V677-F1
#
_cell.length_a   1.000
_cell.length_b   1.000
_cell.length_c   1.000
_cell.angle_alpha   90.00
_cell.angle_beta   90.00
_cell.angle_gamma   90.00
#
_symmetry.space_group_name_H-M   'P 1'
#
loop_
_entity.id
_entity.type
_entity.pdbx_description
1 polymer ?
#
loop_
_entity_poly.entity_id
_entity_poly.type
_entity_poly.pdbx_seq_one_letter_code
_entity_poly.pdbx_strand_id
1 'polypeptide(L)'
;MRTVNVKPRLLVLTSTFPRWLDDSEPPFVFELSRRLTGSFDVTVLAPRAPGSQRKESMAGLHVIRFPYFIPRWENLAAHGGGILNRLKANKLNYLLIPFFIAGQIWALTQLLRRESFDIIHAHWIIPQGLVAILGHYLASQNIPIVCTSHGGDLYALRNP
;
A
#
# COMPACT_ATOMS: atom_id res chain seq x y z
N MET A 1 -23.08 31.25 0.97
CA MET A 1 -21.69 30.89 1.31
C MET A 1 -21.50 29.43 0.87
N ARG A 2 -20.79 29.16 -0.23
CA ARG A 2 -20.56 27.78 -0.70
C ARG A 2 -19.65 27.10 0.32
N THR A 3 -20.14 26.10 1.03
CA THR A 3 -19.29 25.22 1.83
C THR A 3 -18.30 24.56 0.87
N VAL A 4 -17.00 24.81 1.07
CA VAL A 4 -15.96 24.02 0.41
C VAL A 4 -16.16 22.60 0.92
N ASN A 5 -16.69 21.73 0.08
CA ASN A 5 -16.95 20.34 0.47
C ASN A 5 -15.59 19.63 0.48
N VAL A 6 -14.92 19.65 1.64
CA VAL A 6 -13.63 19.00 1.83
C VAL A 6 -13.90 17.50 1.81
N LYS A 7 -13.32 16.80 0.84
CA LYS A 7 -13.43 15.34 0.75
C LYS A 7 -12.71 14.71 1.95
N PRO A 8 -13.27 13.67 2.60
CA PRO A 8 -12.56 12.93 3.63
C PRO A 8 -11.27 12.32 3.08
N ARG A 9 -10.24 12.25 3.90
CA ARG A 9 -8.89 11.77 3.55
C ARG A 9 -8.78 10.27 3.77
N LEU A 10 -8.60 9.53 2.69
CA LEU A 10 -8.49 8.08 2.66
C LEU A 10 -7.02 7.67 2.45
N LEU A 11 -6.47 6.90 3.39
CA LEU A 11 -5.16 6.27 3.24
C LEU A 11 -5.32 4.81 2.81
N VAL A 12 -4.86 4.46 1.61
CA VAL A 12 -4.88 3.10 1.08
C VAL A 12 -3.52 2.44 1.31
N LEU A 13 -3.51 1.26 1.92
CA LEU A 13 -2.29 0.46 2.12
C LEU A 13 -2.26 -0.70 1.14
N THR A 14 -1.15 -0.85 0.41
CA THR A 14 -1.03 -1.90 -0.59
C THR A 14 0.37 -2.52 -0.73
N SER A 15 0.46 -3.80 -1.12
CA SER A 15 1.71 -4.48 -1.53
C SER A 15 1.93 -4.47 -3.04
N THR A 16 0.90 -4.21 -3.82
CA THR A 16 0.96 -4.27 -5.29
C THR A 16 0.21 -3.07 -5.85
N PHE A 17 0.89 -2.27 -6.66
CA PHE A 17 0.33 -1.06 -7.26
C PHE A 17 1.13 -0.69 -8.50
N PRO A 18 0.50 -0.26 -9.61
CA PRO A 18 1.17 0.15 -10.85
C PRO A 18 2.34 1.08 -10.55
N ARG A 19 3.52 0.84 -11.13
CA ARG A 19 4.73 1.65 -10.88
C ARG A 19 4.69 3.02 -11.57
N TRP A 20 3.90 3.13 -12.62
CA TRP A 20 3.59 4.32 -13.41
C TRP A 20 2.24 4.11 -14.10
N LEU A 21 1.73 5.14 -14.78
CA LEU A 21 0.50 5.06 -15.57
C LEU A 21 0.73 4.08 -16.75
N ASP A 22 -0.18 3.13 -16.96
CA ASP A 22 -0.09 2.06 -17.98
C ASP A 22 0.88 0.90 -17.68
N ASP A 23 1.26 0.70 -16.42
CA ASP A 23 2.02 -0.50 -16.00
C ASP A 23 1.20 -1.80 -16.07
N SER A 24 1.86 -2.94 -16.22
CA SER A 24 1.26 -4.27 -16.38
C SER A 24 0.79 -4.93 -15.07
N GLU A 25 0.95 -4.26 -13.92
CA GLU A 25 0.51 -4.81 -12.63
C GLU A 25 -1.02 -4.91 -12.56
N PRO A 26 -1.59 -5.95 -11.90
CA PRO A 26 -3.02 -6.08 -11.73
C PRO A 26 -3.64 -4.81 -11.12
N PRO A 27 -4.51 -4.11 -11.85
CA PRO A 27 -4.84 -2.72 -11.53
C PRO A 27 -5.98 -2.62 -10.50
N PHE A 28 -6.35 -3.69 -9.78
CA PHE A 28 -7.59 -3.69 -9.01
C PHE A 28 -7.57 -2.67 -7.85
N VAL A 29 -6.46 -2.56 -7.10
CA VAL A 29 -6.31 -1.51 -6.05
C VAL A 29 -6.31 -0.14 -6.70
N PHE A 30 -5.58 0.01 -7.81
CA PHE A 30 -5.51 1.28 -8.55
C PHE A 30 -6.87 1.74 -9.04
N GLU A 31 -7.63 0.88 -9.72
CA GLU A 31 -8.95 1.19 -10.25
C GLU A 31 -9.95 1.48 -9.15
N LEU A 32 -9.91 0.75 -8.04
CA LEU A 32 -10.74 1.04 -6.88
C LEU A 32 -10.39 2.42 -6.30
N SER A 33 -9.11 2.67 -5.99
CA SER A 33 -8.65 3.95 -5.46
C SER A 33 -9.02 5.11 -6.39
N ARG A 34 -8.81 4.95 -7.71
CA ARG A 34 -9.15 5.95 -8.73
C ARG A 34 -10.63 6.30 -8.69
N ARG A 35 -11.52 5.30 -8.60
CA ARG A 35 -12.97 5.53 -8.52
C ARG A 35 -13.39 6.21 -7.20
N LEU A 36 -12.68 5.93 -6.11
CA LEU A 36 -12.93 6.55 -4.80
C LEU A 36 -12.54 8.03 -4.76
N THR A 37 -11.71 8.53 -5.69
CA THR A 37 -11.37 9.96 -5.77
C THR A 37 -12.57 10.87 -5.99
N GLY A 38 -13.71 10.37 -6.48
CA GLY A 38 -14.96 11.12 -6.55
C GLY A 38 -15.46 11.57 -5.18
N SER A 39 -15.22 10.76 -4.14
CA SER A 39 -15.75 10.97 -2.79
C SER A 39 -14.66 11.25 -1.74
N PHE A 40 -13.41 10.86 -1.99
CA PHE A 40 -12.29 10.96 -1.06
C PHE A 40 -11.10 11.72 -1.64
N ASP A 41 -10.30 12.31 -0.77
CA ASP A 41 -8.91 12.70 -1.05
C ASP A 41 -8.02 11.48 -0.76
N VAL A 42 -7.52 10.83 -1.82
CA VAL A 42 -6.93 9.48 -1.72
C VAL A 42 -5.41 9.55 -1.76
N THR A 43 -4.81 9.07 -0.67
CA THR A 43 -3.36 8.79 -0.60
C THR A 43 -3.12 7.29 -0.60
N VAL A 44 -2.21 6.82 -1.45
CA VAL A 44 -1.83 5.41 -1.55
C VAL A 44 -0.42 5.23 -1.03
N LEU A 45 -0.25 4.38 -0.01
CA LEU A 45 1.06 3.92 0.46
C LEU A 45 1.37 2.55 -0.15
N ALA A 46 2.26 2.56 -1.14
CA ALA A 46 2.68 1.39 -1.91
C ALA A 46 4.19 1.15 -1.78
N PRO A 47 4.71 -0.06 -2.03
CA PRO A 47 6.15 -0.29 -1.98
C PRO A 47 6.86 0.36 -3.15
N ARG A 48 8.13 0.75 -2.92
CA ARG A 48 9.02 1.13 -4.01
C ARG A 48 9.32 -0.08 -4.91
N ALA A 49 9.40 0.21 -6.20
CA ALA A 49 9.90 -0.68 -7.23
C ALA A 49 10.98 0.04 -8.06
N PRO A 50 11.86 -0.70 -8.77
CA PRO A 50 12.86 -0.08 -9.63
C PRO A 50 12.18 0.83 -10.67
N GLY A 51 12.69 2.05 -10.80
CA GLY A 51 12.13 3.06 -11.71
C GLY A 51 10.91 3.83 -11.20
N SER A 52 10.24 3.38 -10.13
CA SER A 52 9.09 4.10 -9.56
C SER A 52 9.50 5.42 -8.89
N GLN A 53 8.67 6.45 -9.04
CA GLN A 53 8.86 7.72 -8.34
C GLN A 53 8.56 7.56 -6.84
N ARG A 54 9.30 8.28 -5.98
CA ARG A 54 9.08 8.20 -4.52
C ARG A 54 7.72 8.76 -4.10
N LYS A 55 7.30 9.84 -4.76
CA LYS A 55 6.00 10.47 -4.59
C LYS A 55 5.54 10.93 -5.96
N GLU A 56 4.29 10.69 -6.30
CA GLU A 56 3.71 11.09 -7.58
C GLU A 56 2.21 11.36 -7.40
N SER A 57 1.66 12.18 -8.29
CA SER A 57 0.21 12.31 -8.43
C SER A 57 -0.20 11.59 -9.72
N MET A 58 -1.01 10.54 -9.60
CA MET A 58 -1.37 9.67 -10.71
C MET A 58 -2.88 9.42 -10.71
N ALA A 59 -3.58 9.80 -11.78
CA ALA A 59 -5.02 9.62 -11.94
C ALA A 59 -5.86 10.16 -10.75
N GLY A 60 -5.45 11.30 -10.18
CA GLY A 60 -6.10 11.91 -9.01
C GLY A 60 -5.74 11.29 -7.66
N LEU A 61 -4.75 10.37 -7.64
CA LEU A 61 -4.24 9.72 -6.43
C LEU A 61 -2.91 10.34 -6.02
N HIS A 62 -2.71 10.55 -4.72
CA HIS A 62 -1.40 10.86 -4.16
C HIS A 62 -0.68 9.57 -3.80
N VAL A 63 0.30 9.17 -4.59
CA VAL A 63 1.02 7.90 -4.39
C VAL A 63 2.33 8.17 -3.67
N ILE A 64 2.55 7.47 -2.56
CA ILE A 64 3.77 7.51 -1.76
C ILE A 64 4.40 6.12 -1.78
N ARG A 65 5.66 6.03 -2.21
CA ARG A 65 6.41 4.78 -2.26
C ARG A 65 7.33 4.62 -1.05
N PHE A 66 7.05 3.63 -0.21
CA PHE A 66 7.91 3.36 0.94
C PHE A 66 9.14 2.52 0.52
N PRO A 67 10.33 2.87 1.01
CA PRO A 67 11.49 2.00 0.93
C PRO A 67 11.35 0.86 1.94
N TYR A 68 11.89 -0.30 1.60
CA TYR A 68 12.02 -1.42 2.52
C TYR A 68 13.45 -1.96 2.58
N PHE A 69 14.27 -1.72 1.56
CA PHE A 69 15.63 -2.22 1.49
C PHE A 69 16.53 -1.30 0.63
N ILE A 70 17.69 -1.82 0.23
CA ILE A 70 18.59 -1.10 -0.68
C ILE A 70 17.93 -1.02 -2.08
N PRO A 71 17.83 0.17 -2.72
CA PRO A 71 17.04 0.37 -3.94
C PRO A 71 17.26 -0.66 -5.06
N ARG A 72 18.52 -1.08 -5.28
CA ARG A 72 18.90 -2.07 -6.32
C ARG A 72 18.37 -3.49 -6.05
N TRP A 73 17.94 -3.77 -4.82
CA TRP A 73 17.51 -5.09 -4.37
C TRP A 73 16.02 -5.17 -4.06
N GLU A 74 15.32 -4.05 -4.13
CA GLU A 74 13.88 -4.01 -3.95
C GLU A 74 13.16 -4.46 -5.22
N ASN A 75 12.80 -5.73 -5.28
CA ASN A 75 12.18 -6.32 -6.46
C ASN A 75 10.80 -6.96 -6.18
N LEU A 76 10.32 -6.93 -4.93
CA LEU A 76 9.12 -7.65 -4.49
C LEU A 76 7.86 -7.21 -5.25
N ALA A 77 7.74 -5.92 -5.55
CA ALA A 77 6.56 -5.31 -6.18
C ALA A 77 6.85 -4.82 -7.61
N ALA A 78 7.77 -5.50 -8.31
CA ALA A 78 8.28 -5.06 -9.62
C ALA A 78 7.85 -5.96 -10.80
N HIS A 79 7.12 -7.03 -10.55
CA HIS A 79 6.85 -8.09 -11.54
C HIS A 79 5.37 -8.46 -11.50
N GLY A 80 4.70 -8.27 -12.65
CA GLY A 80 3.27 -8.49 -12.82
C GLY A 80 2.79 -9.77 -12.17
N GLY A 81 1.81 -9.62 -11.27
CA GLY A 81 1.23 -10.73 -10.51
C GLY A 81 1.53 -10.71 -9.01
N GLY A 82 2.09 -9.59 -8.52
CA GLY A 82 2.24 -9.31 -7.09
C GLY A 82 3.35 -10.10 -6.39
N ILE A 83 3.50 -9.80 -5.10
CA ILE A 83 4.62 -10.28 -4.27
C ILE A 83 4.71 -11.81 -4.25
N LEU A 84 3.58 -12.53 -4.20
CA LEU A 84 3.57 -13.99 -4.13
C LEU A 84 4.21 -14.65 -5.36
N ASN A 85 3.96 -14.12 -6.55
CA ASN A 85 4.58 -14.64 -7.77
C ASN A 85 6.10 -14.42 -7.75
N ARG A 86 6.55 -13.27 -7.23
CA ARG A 86 7.98 -12.98 -7.07
C ARG A 86 8.68 -13.87 -6.05
N LEU A 87 8.00 -14.22 -4.95
CA LEU A 87 8.50 -15.16 -3.96
C LEU A 87 8.62 -16.59 -4.52
N LYS A 88 7.64 -17.02 -5.32
CA LYS A 88 7.68 -18.33 -6.02
C LYS A 88 8.82 -18.40 -7.04
N ALA A 89 9.06 -17.31 -7.77
CA ALA A 89 10.12 -17.25 -8.78
C ALA A 89 11.54 -17.29 -8.18
N ASN A 90 11.76 -16.69 -7.01
CA ASN A 90 13.06 -16.73 -6.33
C ASN A 90 12.89 -16.74 -4.81
N LYS A 91 13.19 -17.90 -4.19
CA LYS A 91 13.05 -18.11 -2.74
C LYS A 91 13.95 -17.20 -1.89
N LEU A 92 15.02 -16.63 -2.43
CA LEU A 92 15.84 -15.66 -1.68
C LEU A 92 15.05 -14.38 -1.36
N ASN A 93 14.00 -14.07 -2.11
CA ASN A 93 13.16 -12.91 -1.85
C ASN A 93 12.37 -13.04 -0.53
N TYR A 94 12.24 -14.24 0.06
CA TYR A 94 11.67 -14.38 1.41
C TYR A 94 12.49 -13.61 2.46
N LEU A 95 13.80 -13.44 2.25
CA LEU A 95 14.66 -12.63 3.12
C LEU A 95 14.29 -11.15 3.11
N LEU A 96 13.57 -10.67 2.08
CA LEU A 96 13.11 -9.28 1.97
C LEU A 96 11.79 -9.04 2.70
N ILE A 97 11.04 -10.08 3.07
CA ILE A 97 9.71 -9.94 3.71
C ILE A 97 9.78 -9.19 5.05
N PRO A 98 10.70 -9.50 5.98
CA PRO A 98 10.78 -8.77 7.25
C PRO A 98 11.06 -7.28 7.04
N PHE A 99 11.94 -6.96 6.08
CA PHE A 99 12.27 -5.60 5.71
C PHE A 99 11.08 -4.88 5.04
N PHE A 100 10.31 -5.59 4.22
CA PHE A 100 9.08 -5.09 3.61
C PHE A 100 8.06 -4.67 4.67
N ILE A 101 7.79 -5.55 5.63
CA ILE A 101 6.84 -5.29 6.72
C ILE A 101 7.34 -4.14 7.60
N ALA A 102 8.62 -4.18 8.03
CA ALA A 102 9.20 -3.14 8.86
C ALA A 102 9.23 -1.77 8.17
N GLY A 103 9.58 -1.75 6.88
CA GLY A 103 9.60 -0.54 6.05
C GLY A 103 8.21 0.07 5.90
N GLN A 104 7.18 -0.76 5.67
CA GLN A 104 5.81 -0.28 5.57
C GLN A 104 5.28 0.23 6.92
N ILE A 105 5.54 -0.47 8.03
CA ILE A 105 5.16 -0.02 9.38
C ILE A 105 5.81 1.33 9.67
N TRP A 106 7.12 1.46 9.44
CA TRP A 106 7.84 2.70 9.68
C TRP A 106 7.27 3.85 8.82
N ALA A 107 7.09 3.63 7.52
CA ALA A 107 6.55 4.65 6.63
C ALA A 107 5.12 5.04 6.99
N LEU A 108 4.27 4.07 7.36
CA LEU A 108 2.92 4.32 7.82
C LEU A 108 2.92 5.16 9.10
N THR A 109 3.69 4.76 10.13
CA THR A 109 3.78 5.50 11.39
C THR A 109 4.28 6.92 11.17
N GLN A 110 5.28 7.13 10.30
CA GLN A 110 5.76 8.48 9.97
C GLN A 110 4.69 9.30 9.25
N LEU A 111 3.94 8.68 8.32
CA LEU A 111 2.90 9.35 7.56
C LEU A 111 1.74 9.78 8.47
N LEU A 112 1.26 8.87 9.33
CA LEU A 112 0.18 9.13 10.29
C LEU A 112 0.55 10.19 11.34
N ARG A 113 1.84 10.39 11.64
CA ARG A 113 2.31 11.45 12.56
C ARG A 113 2.44 12.82 11.89
N ARG A 114 2.51 12.86 10.55
CA ARG A 114 2.74 14.10 9.77
C ARG A 114 1.49 14.61 9.08
N GLU A 115 0.57 13.71 8.75
CA GLU A 115 -0.64 13.99 8.00
C GLU A 115 -1.84 13.36 8.72
N SER A 116 -2.99 14.03 8.66
CA SER A 116 -4.25 13.49 9.15
C SER A 116 -4.94 12.64 8.08
N PHE A 117 -5.63 11.58 8.51
CA PHE A 117 -6.48 10.76 7.67
C PHE A 117 -7.74 10.41 8.43
N ASP A 118 -8.88 10.38 7.73
CA ASP A 118 -10.17 10.04 8.32
C ASP A 118 -10.39 8.52 8.36
N ILE A 119 -9.74 7.78 7.47
CA ILE A 119 -9.89 6.34 7.34
C ILE A 119 -8.66 5.69 6.69
N ILE A 120 -8.31 4.49 7.16
CA ILE A 120 -7.30 3.62 6.54
C ILE A 120 -7.99 2.45 5.86
N HIS A 121 -7.70 2.21 4.59
CA HIS A 121 -8.17 1.05 3.83
C HIS A 121 -7.01 0.13 3.49
N ALA A 122 -6.89 -0.96 4.23
CA ALA A 122 -5.92 -2.01 4.00
C ALA A 122 -6.44 -3.04 2.99
N HIS A 123 -5.69 -3.30 1.94
CA HIS A 123 -5.93 -4.42 1.03
C HIS A 123 -5.16 -5.64 1.53
N TRP A 124 -5.73 -6.84 1.56
CA TRP A 124 -5.17 -8.06 2.14
C TRP A 124 -5.09 -8.06 3.69
N ILE A 125 -5.46 -9.17 4.31
CA ILE A 125 -5.33 -9.38 5.76
C ILE A 125 -3.85 -9.39 6.16
N ILE A 126 -3.03 -10.13 5.41
CA ILE A 126 -1.57 -10.20 5.59
C ILE A 126 -0.87 -9.83 4.27
N PRO A 127 0.12 -8.92 4.29
CA PRO A 127 0.64 -8.19 5.46
C PRO A 127 -0.12 -6.91 5.88
N GLN A 128 -0.98 -6.32 5.05
CA GLN A 128 -1.41 -4.92 5.22
C GLN A 128 -2.37 -4.71 6.38
N GLY A 129 -3.30 -5.63 6.63
CA GLY A 129 -4.17 -5.55 7.81
C GLY A 129 -3.35 -5.51 9.10
N LEU A 130 -2.34 -6.40 9.22
CA LEU A 130 -1.39 -6.39 10.33
C LEU A 130 -0.58 -5.08 10.40
N VAL A 131 -0.04 -4.63 9.27
CA VAL A 131 0.72 -3.37 9.20
C VAL A 131 -0.14 -2.17 9.59
N ALA A 132 -1.41 -2.14 9.19
CA ALA A 132 -2.35 -1.08 9.53
C ALA A 132 -2.51 -0.97 11.05
N ILE A 133 -2.77 -2.09 11.73
CA ILE A 133 -2.95 -2.15 13.18
C ILE A 133 -1.66 -1.69 13.90
N LEU A 134 -0.51 -2.26 13.53
CA LEU A 134 0.76 -1.93 14.18
C LEU A 134 1.17 -0.47 13.94
N GLY A 135 1.09 0.01 12.70
CA GLY A 135 1.48 1.37 12.37
C GLY A 135 0.58 2.42 12.99
N HIS A 136 -0.73 2.15 13.05
CA HIS A 136 -1.73 2.96 13.76
C HIS A 136 -1.44 3.03 15.26
N TYR A 137 -1.21 1.88 15.91
CA TYR A 137 -0.86 1.79 17.32
C TYR A 137 0.42 2.58 17.65
N LEU A 138 1.49 2.37 16.85
CA LEU A 138 2.77 3.08 17.01
C LEU A 138 2.67 4.58 16.73
N ALA A 139 1.72 5.02 15.91
CA ALA A 139 1.45 6.42 15.66
C ALA A 139 0.59 7.07 16.76
N SER A 140 0.04 6.26 17.69
CA SER A 140 -0.90 6.70 18.73
C SER A 140 -2.09 7.47 18.15
N GLN A 141 -2.57 7.02 16.98
CA GLN A 141 -3.73 7.59 16.30
C GLN A 141 -4.96 6.74 16.59
N ASN A 142 -6.16 7.32 16.45
CA ASN A 142 -7.43 6.60 16.58
C ASN A 142 -8.26 6.70 15.29
N ILE A 143 -7.66 6.26 14.18
CA ILE A 143 -8.26 6.28 12.85
C ILE A 143 -8.96 4.93 12.58
N PRO A 144 -10.20 4.90 12.07
CA PRO A 144 -10.86 3.66 11.71
C PRO A 144 -10.11 2.93 10.57
N ILE A 145 -10.04 1.59 10.68
CA ILE A 145 -9.38 0.72 9.71
C ILE A 145 -10.42 -0.18 9.05
N VAL A 146 -10.47 -0.15 7.72
CA VAL A 146 -11.21 -1.11 6.89
C VAL A 146 -10.21 -2.03 6.21
N CYS A 147 -10.44 -3.33 6.31
CA CYS A 147 -9.60 -4.33 5.65
C CYS A 147 -10.43 -5.09 4.60
N THR A 148 -9.91 -5.20 3.38
CA THR A 148 -10.53 -5.99 2.30
C THR A 148 -9.62 -7.16 1.93
N SER A 149 -10.08 -8.39 2.14
CA SER A 149 -9.42 -9.60 1.64
C SER A 149 -9.64 -9.74 0.13
N HIS A 150 -8.59 -10.13 -0.60
CA HIS A 150 -8.64 -10.36 -2.06
C HIS A 150 -8.52 -11.86 -2.40
N GLY A 151 -8.75 -12.72 -1.41
CA GLY A 151 -8.66 -14.18 -1.55
C GLY A 151 -7.22 -14.71 -1.55
N GLY A 152 -6.27 -14.02 -2.19
CA GLY A 152 -4.86 -14.45 -2.25
C GLY A 152 -4.20 -14.61 -0.86
N ASP A 153 -4.59 -13.77 0.08
CA ASP A 153 -4.23 -13.83 1.50
C ASP A 153 -4.88 -15.03 2.22
N LEU A 154 -6.10 -15.40 1.86
CA LEU A 154 -6.80 -16.55 2.44
C LEU A 154 -6.30 -17.89 1.88
N TYR A 155 -5.97 -17.95 0.59
CA TYR A 155 -5.43 -19.16 -0.05
C TYR A 155 -4.01 -19.47 0.40
N ALA A 156 -3.17 -18.45 0.64
CA ALA A 156 -1.83 -18.63 1.19
C ALA A 156 -1.85 -19.26 2.60
N LEU A 157 -2.92 -19.06 3.37
CA LEU A 157 -3.10 -19.65 4.70
C LEU A 157 -3.61 -21.09 4.68
N ARG A 158 -4.21 -21.55 3.56
CA ARG A 158 -4.75 -22.92 3.44
C ARG A 158 -3.75 -23.96 2.97
N ASN A 159 -2.60 -23.56 2.41
CA ASN A 159 -1.52 -24.45 1.99
C ASN A 159 -0.16 -23.81 2.32
N PRO A 160 0.35 -23.93 3.56
CA PRO A 160 1.64 -23.40 3.96
C PRO A 160 2.84 -24.08 3.26
#